data_AF-A0AAD4KXN4-F1
#
_entry.id   AF-A0AAD4KXN4-F1
#
_cell.length_a   1.000
_cell.length_b   1.000
_cell.length_c   1.000
_cell.angle_alpha   90.00
_cell.angle_beta   90.00
_cell.angle_gamma   90.00
#
_symmetry.space_group_name_H-M   'P 1'
#
loop_
_entity.id
_entity.type
_entity.pdbx_description
1 polymer ?
#
loop_
_entity_poly.entity_id
_entity_poly.type
_entity_poly.pdbx_seq_one_letter_code
_entity_poly.pdbx_strand_id
1 'polypeptide(L)'
;MRSQGLTLFLLGTLVAASPLARRDASTVLADLKTIGTNVGTLITAIKNFDGTLVGTVPITTDESTVEPDIKKAITDTTASSAFSAADSSSVTPYLLSLIPEIEQTTGDLVS
;
A
#
# COMPACT_ATOMS: atom_id res chain seq x y z
N MET A 1 -66.69 -17.81 -15.22
CA MET A 1 -66.47 -17.65 -13.77
C MET A 1 -65.78 -18.93 -13.31
N ARG A 2 -64.51 -18.98 -12.90
CA ARG A 2 -63.78 -18.12 -11.96
C ARG A 2 -62.29 -18.10 -12.35
N SER A 3 -61.71 -16.92 -12.26
CA SER A 3 -60.27 -16.66 -12.28
C SER A 3 -59.59 -17.26 -11.04
N GLN A 4 -58.25 -17.18 -11.02
CA GLN A 4 -57.32 -17.36 -9.88
C GLN A 4 -56.56 -18.70 -9.88
N GLY A 5 -55.23 -18.76 -9.82
CA GLY A 5 -54.23 -17.71 -9.61
C GLY A 5 -52.88 -18.12 -10.19
N LEU A 6 -52.29 -17.21 -10.96
CA LEU A 6 -50.89 -17.21 -11.34
C LEU A 6 -50.14 -16.59 -10.16
N THR A 7 -49.35 -17.37 -9.42
CA THR A 7 -48.44 -16.81 -8.41
C THR A 7 -47.06 -17.43 -8.60
N LEU A 8 -46.31 -16.82 -9.51
CA LEU A 8 -44.88 -17.05 -9.66
C LEU A 8 -44.19 -16.34 -8.48
N PHE A 9 -43.86 -17.10 -7.44
CA PHE A 9 -43.04 -16.60 -6.33
C PHE A 9 -41.58 -16.53 -6.78
N LEU A 10 -41.19 -15.40 -7.38
CA LEU A 10 -39.80 -15.11 -7.69
C LEU A 10 -39.11 -14.59 -6.42
N LEU A 11 -38.50 -15.50 -5.65
CA LEU A 11 -37.58 -15.14 -4.56
C LEU A 11 -36.31 -14.54 -5.18
N GLY A 12 -36.31 -13.22 -5.37
CA GLY A 12 -35.09 -12.48 -5.65
C GLY A 12 -34.18 -12.56 -4.44
N THR A 13 -33.05 -13.25 -4.55
CA THR A 13 -31.98 -13.17 -3.57
C THR A 13 -31.42 -11.76 -3.62
N LEU A 14 -31.80 -10.92 -2.64
CA LEU A 14 -31.07 -9.70 -2.34
C LEU A 14 -29.65 -10.12 -1.96
N VAL A 15 -28.71 -10.04 -2.89
CA VAL A 15 -27.29 -9.95 -2.54
C VAL A 15 -27.18 -8.67 -1.72
N ALA A 16 -27.08 -8.82 -0.40
CA ALA A 16 -26.65 -7.73 0.45
C ALA A 16 -25.22 -7.41 -0.01
N ALA A 17 -25.06 -6.35 -0.80
CA ALA A 17 -23.75 -5.79 -1.03
C ALA A 17 -23.24 -5.36 0.34
N SER A 18 -22.29 -6.10 0.90
CA SER A 18 -21.51 -5.63 2.04
C SER A 18 -21.05 -4.22 1.70
N PRO A 19 -21.20 -3.23 2.60
CA PRO A 19 -20.57 -1.93 2.38
C PRO A 19 -19.12 -2.20 2.01
N LEU A 20 -18.63 -1.61 0.91
CA LEU A 20 -17.21 -1.66 0.59
C LEU A 20 -16.48 -1.23 1.86
N ALA A 21 -15.75 -2.16 2.48
CA ALA A 21 -15.00 -1.85 3.67
C ALA A 21 -14.06 -0.70 3.29
N ARG A 22 -14.20 0.44 3.97
CA ARG A 22 -13.30 1.57 3.77
C ARG A 22 -11.89 1.06 4.07
N ARG A 23 -10.91 1.41 3.24
CA ARG A 23 -9.50 1.06 3.48
C ARG A 23 -9.15 1.47 4.91
N ASP A 24 -8.54 0.55 5.64
CA ASP A 24 -8.32 0.67 7.07
C ASP A 24 -6.84 0.86 7.39
N ALA A 25 -6.54 1.14 8.66
CA ALA A 25 -5.18 1.33 9.11
C ALA A 25 -4.28 0.12 8.85
N SER A 26 -4.85 -1.10 8.78
CA SER A 26 -4.10 -2.31 8.45
C SER A 26 -3.60 -2.30 7.00
N THR A 27 -4.40 -1.76 6.09
CA THR A 27 -4.02 -1.58 4.68
C THR A 27 -2.88 -0.58 4.55
N VAL A 28 -2.99 0.57 5.22
CA VAL A 28 -1.91 1.59 5.21
C VAL A 28 -0.64 1.06 5.86
N LEU A 29 -0.75 0.32 6.96
CA LEU A 29 0.41 -0.30 7.60
C LEU A 29 1.08 -1.34 6.68
N ALA A 30 0.30 -2.10 5.91
CA ALA A 30 0.85 -3.03 4.93
C ALA A 30 1.60 -2.28 3.82
N ASP A 31 1.05 -1.17 3.33
CA ASP A 31 1.71 -0.36 2.31
C ASP A 31 3.04 0.23 2.81
N LEU A 32 3.07 0.76 4.04
CA LEU A 32 4.30 1.25 4.64
C LEU A 32 5.36 0.15 4.79
N LYS A 33 4.95 -1.08 5.13
CA LYS A 33 5.86 -2.23 5.20
C LYS A 33 6.46 -2.62 3.85
N THR A 34 5.66 -2.55 2.80
CA THR A 34 6.12 -2.76 1.43
C THR A 34 7.14 -1.68 1.05
N ILE A 35 6.86 -0.41 1.37
CA ILE A 35 7.80 0.71 1.14
C ILE A 35 9.13 0.43 1.85
N GLY A 36 9.12 0.10 3.15
CA GLY A 36 10.37 -0.18 3.88
C GLY A 36 11.17 -1.35 3.29
N THR A 37 10.48 -2.40 2.84
CA THR A 37 11.14 -3.55 2.17
C THR A 37 11.81 -3.13 0.86
N ASN A 38 11.12 -2.33 0.05
CA ASN A 38 11.63 -1.90 -1.25
C ASN A 38 12.72 -0.83 -1.13
N VAL A 39 12.61 0.07 -0.15
CA VAL A 39 13.69 1.00 0.22
C VAL A 39 14.93 0.23 0.70
N GLY A 40 14.78 -0.78 1.56
CA GLY A 40 15.90 -1.62 1.99
C GLY A 40 16.58 -2.38 0.84
N THR A 41 15.79 -2.81 -0.15
CA THR A 41 16.29 -3.44 -1.38
C THR A 41 17.08 -2.43 -2.22
N LEU A 42 16.53 -1.23 -2.42
CA LEU A 42 17.19 -0.14 -3.12
C LEU A 42 18.52 0.26 -2.46
N ILE A 43 18.56 0.40 -1.13
CA ILE A 43 19.81 0.64 -0.37
C ILE A 43 20.85 -0.44 -0.67
N THR A 44 20.42 -1.70 -0.71
CA THR A 44 21.31 -2.82 -1.01
C THR A 44 21.85 -2.75 -2.44
N ALA A 45 21.02 -2.39 -3.42
CA ALA A 45 21.44 -2.18 -4.80
C ALA A 45 22.46 -1.03 -4.92
N ILE A 46 22.22 0.09 -4.23
CA ILE A 46 23.15 1.24 -4.21
C ILE A 46 24.50 0.85 -3.60
N LYS A 47 24.49 0.15 -2.46
CA LYS A 47 25.74 -0.30 -1.79
C LYS A 47 26.55 -1.29 -2.63
N ASN A 48 25.88 -2.04 -3.50
CA ASN A 48 26.52 -2.99 -4.41
C ASN A 48 26.87 -2.37 -5.78
N PHE A 49 26.64 -1.07 -5.96
CA PHE A 49 26.91 -0.38 -7.20
C PHE A 49 28.41 -0.43 -7.54
N ASP A 50 28.74 -0.95 -8.71
CA ASP A 50 30.12 -1.14 -9.17
C ASP A 50 30.69 0.08 -9.93
N GLY A 51 29.92 1.17 -10.03
CA GLY A 51 30.28 2.38 -10.78
C GLY A 51 29.98 2.32 -12.28
N THR A 52 29.45 1.20 -12.79
CA THR A 52 29.20 1.02 -14.23
C THR A 52 27.76 1.35 -14.61
N LEU A 53 27.51 1.68 -15.88
CA LEU A 53 26.13 1.87 -16.36
C LEU A 53 25.27 0.61 -16.22
N VAL A 54 25.86 -0.59 -16.29
CA VAL A 54 25.09 -1.84 -16.12
C VAL A 54 24.74 -2.05 -14.65
N GLY A 55 25.62 -1.65 -13.73
CA GLY A 55 25.38 -1.68 -12.29
C GLY A 55 24.24 -0.75 -11.82
N THR A 56 23.78 0.20 -12.64
CA THR A 56 22.62 1.06 -12.30
C THR A 56 21.26 0.41 -12.58
N VAL A 57 21.23 -0.69 -13.35
CA VAL A 57 19.97 -1.36 -13.71
C VAL A 57 19.20 -1.85 -12.47
N PRO A 58 19.82 -2.51 -11.48
CA PRO A 58 19.13 -2.87 -10.24
C PRO A 58 18.59 -1.64 -9.48
N ILE A 59 19.40 -0.57 -9.38
CA ILE A 59 19.02 0.67 -8.68
C ILE A 59 17.76 1.29 -9.32
N THR A 60 17.75 1.44 -10.64
CA THR A 60 16.63 2.02 -11.37
C THR A 60 15.39 1.13 -11.36
N THR A 61 15.58 -0.19 -11.35
CA THR A 61 14.48 -1.15 -11.22
C THR A 61 13.85 -1.05 -9.83
N ASP A 62 14.66 -1.07 -8.77
CA ASP A 62 14.18 -1.01 -7.40
C ASP A 62 13.51 0.34 -7.11
N GLU A 63 14.08 1.45 -7.58
CA GLU A 63 13.46 2.78 -7.48
C GLU A 63 12.08 2.82 -8.14
N SER A 64 11.93 2.20 -9.31
CA SER A 64 10.65 2.14 -10.02
C SER A 64 9.57 1.33 -9.29
N THR A 65 9.93 0.58 -8.24
CA THR A 65 8.98 -0.08 -7.32
C THR A 65 8.63 0.79 -6.12
N VAL A 66 9.57 1.58 -5.60
CA VAL A 66 9.35 2.45 -4.44
C VAL A 66 8.33 3.55 -4.76
N GLU A 67 8.43 4.19 -5.92
CA GLU A 67 7.52 5.28 -6.31
C GLU A 67 6.02 4.87 -6.35
N PRO A 68 5.62 3.78 -7.05
CA PRO A 68 4.23 3.35 -7.06
C PRO A 68 3.73 2.92 -5.68
N ASP A 69 4.57 2.34 -4.81
CA ASP A 69 4.18 1.98 -3.45
C ASP A 69 3.88 3.20 -2.58
N ILE A 70 4.69 4.26 -2.70
CA ILE A 70 4.41 5.54 -2.05
C ILE A 70 3.07 6.12 -2.53
N LYS A 71 2.84 6.13 -3.85
CA LYS A 71 1.57 6.61 -4.44
C LYS A 71 0.38 5.77 -3.95
N LYS A 72 0.58 4.46 -3.80
CA LYS A 72 -0.43 3.55 -3.24
C LYS A 72 -0.71 3.88 -1.77
N ALA A 73 0.30 3.98 -0.92
CA ALA A 73 0.15 4.32 0.50
C ALA A 73 -0.59 5.66 0.70
N ILE A 74 -0.30 6.66 -0.13
CA ILE A 74 -1.01 7.95 -0.13
C ILE A 74 -2.49 7.76 -0.51
N THR A 75 -2.76 7.00 -1.58
CA THR A 75 -4.12 6.71 -2.06
C THR A 75 -4.93 5.97 -1.00
N ASP A 76 -4.33 4.94 -0.38
CA ASP A 76 -4.91 4.15 0.69
C ASP A 76 -5.20 4.99 1.94
N THR A 77 -4.26 5.84 2.35
CA THR A 77 -4.45 6.76 3.48
C THR A 77 -5.54 7.78 3.21
N THR A 78 -5.58 8.37 2.01
CA THR A 78 -6.60 9.37 1.63
C THR A 78 -8.00 8.75 1.56
N ALA A 79 -8.10 7.49 1.15
CA ALA A 79 -9.36 6.74 1.13
C ALA A 79 -9.80 6.27 2.53
N SER A 80 -8.89 6.28 3.51
CA SER A 80 -9.17 5.81 4.87
C SER A 80 -10.02 6.78 5.68
N SER A 81 -10.75 6.27 6.67
CA SER A 81 -11.34 7.12 7.72
C SER A 81 -10.26 7.59 8.68
N ALA A 82 -10.60 8.57 9.53
CA ALA A 82 -9.74 8.91 10.65
C ALA A 82 -9.44 7.64 11.46
N PHE A 83 -8.14 7.41 11.69
CA PHE A 83 -7.67 6.26 12.45
C PHE A 83 -8.05 6.37 13.92
N SER A 84 -8.32 5.23 14.55
CA SER A 84 -8.45 5.19 16.00
C SER A 84 -7.11 5.50 16.68
N ALA A 85 -7.12 5.69 18.00
CA ALA A 85 -5.89 5.84 18.77
C ALA A 85 -4.99 4.60 18.67
N ALA A 86 -5.58 3.40 18.67
CA ALA A 86 -4.84 2.14 18.56
C ALA A 86 -4.21 1.98 17.16
N ASP A 87 -4.98 2.29 16.11
CA ASP A 87 -4.48 2.31 14.74
C ASP A 87 -3.31 3.29 14.58
N SER A 88 -3.45 4.51 15.10
CA SER A 88 -2.43 5.55 15.05
C SER A 88 -1.16 5.12 15.81
N SER A 89 -1.30 4.45 16.96
CA SER A 89 -0.15 3.89 17.69
C SER A 89 0.60 2.78 16.94
N SER A 90 0.00 2.19 15.91
CA SER A 90 0.64 1.18 15.06
C SER A 90 1.26 1.82 13.81
N VAL A 91 0.54 2.73 13.16
CA VAL A 91 0.96 3.35 11.89
C VAL A 91 2.06 4.39 12.11
N THR A 92 1.93 5.27 13.11
CA THR A 92 2.87 6.39 13.31
C THR A 92 4.30 5.93 13.58
N PRO A 93 4.58 4.98 14.50
CA PRO A 93 5.95 4.53 14.73
C PRO A 93 6.58 3.91 13.49
N TYR A 94 5.80 3.18 12.69
CA TYR A 94 6.30 2.55 11.47
C TYR A 94 6.63 3.60 10.40
N LEU A 95 5.79 4.62 10.22
CA LEU A 95 6.10 5.73 9.32
C LEU A 95 7.38 6.46 9.76
N LEU A 96 7.55 6.70 11.06
CA LEU A 96 8.75 7.36 11.59
C LEU A 96 10.01 6.51 11.43
N SER A 97 9.92 5.17 11.47
CA SER A 97 11.09 4.31 11.24
C SER A 97 11.57 4.33 9.78
N LEU A 98 10.73 4.73 8.82
CA LEU A 98 11.15 4.86 7.42
C LEU A 98 12.04 6.10 7.17
N ILE A 99 11.97 7.12 8.04
CA ILE A 99 12.75 8.36 7.89
C ILE A 99 14.26 8.08 7.79
N PRO A 100 14.90 7.41 8.76
CA PRO A 100 16.35 7.14 8.67
C PRO A 100 16.73 6.27 7.46
N GLU A 101 15.85 5.37 7.01
CA GLU A 101 16.10 4.54 5.82
C GLU A 101 16.10 5.38 4.53
N ILE A 102 15.16 6.30 4.40
CA ILE A 102 15.08 7.23 3.25
C ILE A 102 16.26 8.20 3.26
N GLU A 103 16.63 8.73 4.43
CA GLU A 103 17.81 9.58 4.60
C GLU A 103 19.09 8.85 4.21
N GLN A 104 19.26 7.60 4.65
CA GLN A 104 20.40 6.77 4.25
C GLN A 104 20.41 6.53 2.74
N THR A 105 19.27 6.16 2.14
CA THR A 105 19.17 5.95 0.68
C THR A 105 19.59 7.18 -0.10
N THR A 106 19.10 8.36 0.32
CA THR A 106 19.43 9.63 -0.34
C THR A 106 20.91 9.96 -0.18
N GLY A 107 21.47 9.75 1.02
CA GLY A 107 22.89 9.90 1.28
C GLY A 107 23.74 9.00 0.39
N ASP A 108 23.39 7.71 0.31
CA ASP A 108 24.12 6.72 -0.49
C ASP A 108 24.05 7.04 -2.01
N LEU A 109 22.98 7.67 -2.50
CA LEU A 109 22.83 8.06 -3.92
C LEU A 109 23.66 9.27 -4.35
N VAL A 110 23.94 10.20 -3.44
CA VAL A 110 24.64 11.47 -3.75
C VAL A 110 26.11 11.48 -3.32
N SER A 111 26.56 10.38 -2.73
CA SER A 111 27.96 10.13 -2.33
C SER A 111 28.82 9.76 -3.53
#